data_AF-A0A931TGR2-F1
#
_entry.id   AF-A0A931TGR2-F1
#
_cell.length_a   1.000
_cell.length_b   1.000
_cell.length_c   1.000
_cell.angle_alpha   90.00
_cell.angle_beta   90.00
_cell.angle_gamma   90.00
#
_symmetry.space_group_name_H-M   'P 1'
#
loop_
_entity.id
_entity.type
_entity.pdbx_description
1 polymer ?
#
loop_
_entity_poly.entity_id
_entity_poly.type
_entity_poly.pdbx_seq_one_letter_code
_entity_poly.pdbx_strand_id
1 'polypeptide(L)'
;MPFVLVPFELGRAREYLGNPLVVARELADGSDYYISHASAMDIHQMVTQPQLVVYATSPKAIRPRTLLGTEFRFVRCQPEHLFGITDHWATKTEQVRVS
;
A
#
# COMPACT_ATOMS: atom_id res chain seq x y z
N MET A 1 -16.95 -6.28 -26.08
CA MET A 1 -15.81 -7.13 -25.68
C MET A 1 -14.95 -6.32 -24.72
N PRO A 2 -14.93 -6.63 -23.40
CA PRO A 2 -13.99 -5.98 -22.49
C PRO A 2 -12.57 -6.48 -22.79
N PHE A 3 -11.60 -5.56 -22.86
CA PHE A 3 -10.18 -5.89 -22.95
C PHE A 3 -9.55 -5.76 -21.56
N VAL A 4 -8.69 -6.71 -21.19
CA VAL A 4 -7.88 -6.65 -19.96
C VAL A 4 -6.47 -6.23 -20.38
N LEU A 5 -6.03 -5.07 -19.91
CA LEU A 5 -4.65 -4.62 -20.06
C LEU A 5 -3.77 -5.49 -19.16
N VAL A 6 -3.03 -6.42 -19.76
CA VAL A 6 -2.06 -7.23 -19.03
C VAL A 6 -0.81 -6.39 -18.77
N PRO A 7 -0.41 -6.19 -17.51
CA PRO A 7 0.78 -5.40 -17.18
C PRO A 7 2.03 -6.03 -17.79
N PHE A 8 2.90 -5.19 -18.37
CA PHE A 8 4.13 -5.64 -19.03
C PHE A 8 5.04 -6.44 -18.08
N GLU A 9 5.07 -6.05 -16.80
CA GLU A 9 5.79 -6.71 -15.71
C GLU A 9 5.40 -8.19 -15.51
N LEU A 10 4.24 -8.61 -16.03
CA LEU A 10 3.73 -9.96 -15.83
C LEU A 10 4.53 -11.02 -16.59
N GLY A 11 5.20 -10.68 -17.70
CA GLY A 11 6.09 -11.58 -18.44
C GLY A 11 5.55 -13.02 -18.59
N ARG A 12 6.18 -13.99 -17.90
CA ARG A 12 5.74 -15.41 -17.81
C ARG A 12 5.05 -15.77 -16.48
N ALA A 13 4.95 -14.85 -15.54
CA ALA A 13 4.27 -15.07 -14.27
C ALA A 13 2.76 -15.16 -14.50
N ARG A 14 2.11 -16.06 -13.75
CA ARG A 14 0.65 -16.27 -13.87
C ARG A 14 -0.16 -15.31 -13.01
N GLU A 15 0.48 -14.66 -12.05
CA GLU A 15 -0.19 -13.84 -11.05
C GLU A 15 0.53 -12.49 -10.95
N TYR A 16 -0.26 -11.41 -11.00
CA TYR A 16 0.19 -10.04 -10.87
C TYR A 16 -0.48 -9.42 -9.65
N LEU A 17 0.29 -9.00 -8.65
CA LEU A 17 -0.27 -8.39 -7.44
C LEU A 17 -0.80 -6.97 -7.70
N GLY A 18 -0.23 -6.24 -8.66
CA GLY A 18 -0.38 -4.79 -8.75
C GLY A 18 0.69 -4.04 -7.98
N ASN A 19 0.53 -2.72 -7.89
CA ASN A 19 1.37 -1.90 -7.02
C ASN A 19 1.06 -2.22 -5.55
N PRO A 20 2.05 -2.56 -4.71
CA PRO A 20 1.82 -2.92 -3.31
C PRO A 20 1.11 -1.84 -2.49
N LEU A 21 1.32 -0.56 -2.76
CA LEU A 21 0.64 0.52 -2.04
C LEU A 21 -0.86 0.52 -2.33
N VAL A 22 -1.24 0.24 -3.58
CA VAL A 22 -2.65 0.10 -3.99
C VAL A 22 -3.26 -1.13 -3.31
N VAL A 23 -2.53 -2.24 -3.26
CA VAL A 23 -3.00 -3.45 -2.56
C VAL A 23 -3.22 -3.18 -1.07
N ALA A 24 -2.32 -2.43 -0.41
CA ALA A 24 -2.50 -2.04 0.99
C ALA A 24 -3.77 -1.20 1.22
N ARG A 25 -4.08 -0.27 0.30
CA ARG A 25 -5.35 0.47 0.31
C ARG A 25 -6.55 -0.45 0.20
N GLU A 26 -6.56 -1.36 -0.77
CA GLU A 26 -7.68 -2.29 -0.97
C GLU A 26 -7.86 -3.23 0.23
N LEU A 27 -6.76 -3.68 0.83
CA LEU A 27 -6.77 -4.48 2.06
C LEU A 27 -7.28 -3.71 3.28
N ALA A 28 -7.25 -2.37 3.25
CA ALA A 28 -7.87 -1.53 4.28
C ALA A 28 -9.42 -1.55 4.21
N ASP A 29 -10.00 -2.09 3.13
CA ASP A 29 -11.43 -2.38 3.00
C ASP A 29 -12.32 -1.16 3.30
N GLY A 30 -12.00 -0.03 2.65
CA GLY A 30 -12.73 1.24 2.82
C GLY A 30 -12.57 1.93 4.18
N SER A 31 -11.80 1.35 5.11
CA SER A 31 -11.51 1.97 6.41
C SER A 31 -10.59 3.18 6.25
N ASP A 32 -10.59 4.10 7.21
CA ASP A 32 -9.54 5.12 7.24
C ASP A 32 -8.15 4.50 7.39
N TYR A 33 -7.23 4.97 6.55
CA TYR A 33 -5.87 4.46 6.51
C TYR A 33 -4.91 5.49 5.91
N TYR A 34 -3.62 5.28 6.17
CA TYR A 34 -2.54 5.89 5.39
C TYR A 34 -1.33 4.94 5.37
N ILE A 35 -0.56 4.95 4.29
CA ILE A 35 0.76 4.30 4.21
C ILE A 35 1.70 5.05 5.16
N SER A 36 2.41 4.30 6.00
CA SER A 36 3.10 4.84 7.17
C SER A 36 4.48 4.22 7.40
N HIS A 37 5.16 4.65 8.45
CA HIS A 37 6.43 4.07 8.92
C HIS A 37 7.46 4.00 7.79
N ALA A 38 8.17 2.87 7.67
CA ALA A 38 9.23 2.71 6.68
C ALA A 38 8.72 2.83 5.24
N SER A 39 7.46 2.47 4.96
CA SER A 39 6.86 2.64 3.63
C SER A 39 6.63 4.10 3.29
N ALA A 40 6.19 4.93 4.24
CA ALA A 40 6.12 6.37 4.04
C ALA A 40 7.52 7.00 3.90
N MET A 41 8.49 6.53 4.69
CA MET A 41 9.88 6.98 4.56
C MET A 41 10.45 6.67 3.17
N ASP A 42 10.15 5.50 2.61
CA ASP A 42 10.57 5.10 1.26
C ASP A 42 9.94 6.01 0.19
N ILE A 43 8.63 6.27 0.28
CA ILE A 43 7.92 7.20 -0.60
C ILE A 43 8.53 8.61 -0.55
N HIS A 44 8.96 9.05 0.63
CA HIS A 44 9.60 10.35 0.84
C HIS A 44 11.12 10.33 0.64
N GLN A 45 11.71 9.24 0.13
CA GLN A 45 13.15 9.10 -0.14
C GLN A 45 14.03 9.31 1.11
N MET A 46 13.52 8.93 2.28
CA MET A 46 14.20 9.05 3.57
C MET A 46 14.92 7.77 4.01
N VAL A 47 14.82 6.69 3.22
CA VAL A 47 15.55 5.43 3.44
C VAL A 47 16.34 5.06 2.20
N THR A 48 17.48 4.41 2.41
CA THR A 48 18.36 3.92 1.33
C THR A 48 18.16 2.43 1.05
N GLN A 49 17.53 1.71 1.98
CA GLN A 49 17.31 0.29 1.89
C GLN A 49 15.89 0.01 1.38
N PRO A 50 15.73 -0.92 0.43
CA PRO A 50 14.42 -1.34 -0.03
C PRO A 50 13.54 -1.87 1.12
N GLN A 51 12.28 -1.47 1.13
CA GLN A 51 11.31 -1.96 2.11
C GLN A 51 10.63 -3.24 1.60
N LEU A 52 10.80 -4.35 2.32
CA LEU A 52 10.18 -5.65 1.98
C LEU A 52 8.78 -5.82 2.57
N VAL A 53 8.37 -4.90 3.43
CA VAL A 53 7.09 -4.91 4.14
C VAL A 53 6.38 -3.59 3.88
N VAL A 54 5.11 -3.65 3.51
CA VAL A 54 4.25 -2.48 3.37
C VAL A 54 3.53 -2.23 4.69
N TYR A 55 3.76 -1.06 5.26
CA TYR A 55 3.12 -0.59 6.49
C TYR A 55 2.00 0.40 6.15
N ALA A 56 0.83 0.13 6.71
CA ALA A 56 -0.28 1.08 6.73
C ALA A 56 -0.75 1.25 8.19
N THR A 57 -1.22 2.44 8.52
CA THR A 57 -1.87 2.70 9.81
C THR A 57 -3.37 2.80 9.58
N SER A 58 -4.19 2.25 10.47
CA SER A 58 -5.64 2.37 10.43
C SER A 58 -6.23 2.43 11.86
N PRO A 59 -7.34 3.14 12.10
CA PRO A 59 -8.04 3.05 13.37
C PRO A 59 -8.68 1.66 13.60
N LYS A 60 -8.98 0.94 12.51
CA LYS A 60 -9.55 -0.40 12.55
C LYS A 60 -8.43 -1.42 12.79
N ALA A 61 -8.73 -2.44 13.59
CA ALA A 61 -7.84 -3.59 13.73
C ALA A 61 -7.91 -4.46 12.47
N ILE A 62 -6.85 -4.45 11.67
CA ILE A 62 -6.74 -5.20 10.41
C ILE A 62 -5.63 -6.24 10.58
N ARG A 63 -5.91 -7.50 10.22
CA ARG A 63 -4.93 -8.58 10.33
C ARG A 63 -3.84 -8.41 9.25
N PRO A 64 -2.55 -8.60 9.59
CA PRO A 64 -1.49 -8.67 8.60
C PRO A 64 -1.76 -9.75 7.56
N ARG A 65 -1.28 -9.55 6.33
CA ARG A 65 -1.40 -10.51 5.23
C ARG A 65 -0.10 -10.59 4.46
N THR A 66 0.18 -11.75 3.88
CA THR A 66 1.27 -11.92 2.92
C THR A 66 0.67 -12.34 1.59
N LEU A 67 0.93 -11.58 0.53
CA LEU A 67 0.44 -11.85 -0.82
C LEU A 67 1.63 -11.81 -1.78
N LEU A 68 1.82 -12.88 -2.56
CA LEU A 68 2.89 -12.98 -3.57
C LEU A 68 4.29 -12.56 -3.06
N GLY A 69 4.61 -12.89 -1.81
CA GLY A 69 5.90 -12.59 -1.19
C GLY A 69 6.00 -11.19 -0.57
N THR A 70 5.00 -10.33 -0.71
CA THR A 70 4.91 -9.03 -0.04
C THR A 70 4.11 -9.16 1.25
N GLU A 71 4.70 -8.71 2.37
CA GLU A 71 4.01 -8.63 3.66
C GLU A 71 3.34 -7.26 3.84
N PHE A 72 2.09 -7.28 4.30
CA PHE A 72 1.27 -6.12 4.61
C PHE A 72 0.98 -6.08 6.10
N ARG A 73 1.46 -5.02 6.78
CA ARG A 73 1.25 -4.81 8.22
C ARG A 73 0.39 -3.58 8.45
N PHE A 74 -0.61 -3.77 9.31
CA PHE A 74 -1.53 -2.71 9.72
C PHE A 74 -1.27 -2.33 11.17
N VAL A 75 -0.79 -1.12 11.40
CA VAL A 75 -0.60 -0.56 12.73
C VAL A 75 -1.90 0.12 13.16
N ARG A 76 -2.40 -0.25 14.34
CA ARG A 76 -3.62 0.36 14.86
C ARG A 76 -3.30 1.71 15.50
N CYS A 77 -4.07 2.74 15.17
CA CYS A 77 -4.05 4.03 15.87
C CYS A 77 -5.42 4.38 16.45
N GLN A 78 -5.51 5.47 17.22
CA GLN A 78 -6.80 6.08 17.52
C GLN A 78 -7.21 7.00 16.35
N PRO A 79 -8.51 7.20 16.08
CA PRO A 79 -8.96 8.10 15.01
C PRO A 79 -8.38 9.52 15.12
N GLU A 80 -8.21 10.03 16.34
CA GLU A 80 -7.68 11.37 16.61
C GLU A 80 -6.18 11.50 16.27
N HIS A 81 -5.49 10.39 16.07
CA HIS A 81 -4.09 10.33 15.66
C HIS A 81 -3.92 10.17 14.14
N LEU A 82 -5.00 10.28 13.35
CA LEU A 82 -4.93 10.43 11.91
C LEU A 82 -4.63 11.90 11.56
N PHE A 83 -3.36 12.21 11.27
CA PHE A 83 -2.92 13.55 10.88
C PHE A 83 -1.75 13.47 9.89
N GLY A 84 -1.40 14.60 9.27
CA GLY A 84 -0.25 14.67 8.35
C GLY A 84 -0.46 13.96 7.00
N ILE A 85 -1.71 13.59 6.69
CA ILE A 85 -2.03 12.75 5.53
C ILE A 85 -2.05 13.59 4.24
N THR A 86 -1.31 13.13 3.23
CA THR A 86 -1.31 13.67 1.86
C THR A 86 -1.60 12.58 0.83
N ASP A 87 -2.12 12.97 -0.33
CA ASP A 87 -2.27 12.05 -1.46
C ASP A 87 -0.92 11.83 -2.16
N HIS A 88 -0.65 10.58 -2.53
CA HIS A 88 0.52 10.15 -3.27
C HIS A 88 0.11 9.28 -4.46
N TRP A 89 0.66 9.56 -5.63
CA TRP A 89 0.44 8.76 -6.84
C TRP A 89 1.25 7.47 -6.78
N ALA A 90 0.60 6.37 -6.42
CA ALA A 90 1.22 5.04 -6.44
C ALA A 90 1.41 4.53 -7.87
N THR A 91 0.51 4.89 -8.78
CA THR A 91 0.64 4.64 -10.22
C THR A 91 0.16 5.86 -11.01
N LYS A 92 0.12 5.78 -12.35
CA LYS A 92 -0.41 6.85 -13.20
C LYS A 92 -1.92 7.09 -13.03
N THR A 93 -2.66 6.13 -12.47
CA THR A 93 -4.12 6.19 -12.35
C THR A 93 -4.62 6.01 -10.92
N GLU A 94 -3.75 5.60 -9.99
CA GLU A 94 -4.13 5.24 -8.62
C GLU A 94 -3.38 6.09 -7.60
N GLN A 95 -4.13 6.66 -6.65
CA GLN A 95 -3.59 7.38 -5.51
C GLN A 95 -3.78 6.61 -4.21
N VAL A 96 -2.89 6.87 -3.26
CA VAL A 96 -2.94 6.37 -1.89
C VAL A 96 -2.70 7.52 -0.91
N ARG A 97 -3.21 7.37 0.31
CA ARG A 97 -2.94 8.30 1.42
C ARG A 97 -1.63 7.94 2.10
N VAL A 98 -0.76 8.90 2.38
CA VAL A 98 0.56 8.74 3.04
C VAL A 98 0.72 9.75 4.16
N SER A 99 1.37 9.36 5.27
CA SER A 99 1.87 10.27 6.31
C SER A 99 3.17 9.77 6.93
#